data_AF-A0A1F9LUX3-F1
#
_entry.id   AF-A0A1F9LUX3-F1
#
_cell.length_a   1.000
_cell.length_b   1.000
_cell.length_c   1.000
_cell.angle_alpha   90.00
_cell.angle_beta   90.00
_cell.angle_gamma   90.00
#
_symmetry.space_group_name_H-M   'P 1'
#
loop_
_entity.id
_entity.type
_entity.pdbx_description
1 polymer ?
#
loop_
_entity_poly.entity_id
_entity_poly.type
_entity_poly.pdbx_seq_one_letter_code
_entity_poly.pdbx_strand_id
1 'polypeptide(L)' 'MEEKTARDRGKPDPQRMAALRALPVEIKQQLTGEEVRAFLHSEELPDSLLEKLKDYLVDERSSGQDAG' A
#
# COMPACT_ATOMS: atom_id res chain seq x y z
N MET A 1 -2.92 -20.37 -12.97
CA MET A 1 -3.62 -19.70 -11.87
C MET A 1 -2.72 -19.82 -10.66
N GLU A 2 -2.05 -18.73 -10.32
CA GLU A 2 -1.00 -18.68 -9.30
C GLU A 2 -1.56 -18.98 -7.92
N GLU A 3 -1.29 -20.18 -7.42
CA GLU A 3 -1.53 -20.62 -6.05
C GLU A 3 -0.16 -20.83 -5.37
N LYS A 4 0.40 -19.75 -4.80
CA LYS A 4 1.59 -19.73 -3.91
C LYS A 4 1.67 -18.28 -3.41
N THR A 5 1.49 -17.89 -2.15
CA THR A 5 1.69 -18.58 -0.87
C THR A 5 1.05 -17.77 0.27
N ALA A 6 -0.13 -18.15 0.75
CA ALA A 6 -0.69 -17.66 2.04
C ALA A 6 0.03 -18.27 3.27
N ARG A 7 1.30 -18.68 3.13
CA ARG A 7 2.06 -19.41 4.17
C ARG A 7 3.45 -18.84 4.45
N ASP A 8 3.91 -17.87 3.66
CA ASP A 8 5.10 -17.11 4.02
C ASP A 8 4.67 -15.94 4.94
N ARG A 9 4.38 -16.26 6.21
CA ARG A 9 4.34 -15.26 7.31
C ARG A 9 5.76 -14.73 7.61
N GLY A 10 6.63 -14.72 6.60
CA GLY A 10 8.04 -14.44 6.66
C GLY A 10 8.29 -12.99 6.32
N LYS A 11 8.48 -12.21 7.39
CA LYS A 11 8.93 -10.81 7.44
C LYS A 11 8.14 -9.81 6.56
N PRO A 12 7.69 -8.70 7.15
CA PRO A 12 7.15 -7.59 6.36
C PRO A 12 8.14 -7.15 5.27
N ASP A 13 7.64 -6.96 4.05
CA ASP A 13 8.42 -6.47 2.93
C ASP A 13 9.00 -5.09 3.30
N PRO A 14 10.34 -4.90 3.23
CA PRO A 14 10.98 -3.69 3.70
C PRO A 14 10.61 -2.46 2.86
N GLN A 15 10.31 -2.62 1.56
CA GLN A 15 9.88 -1.53 0.69
C GLN A 15 8.46 -1.09 1.05
N ARG A 16 7.54 -2.04 1.26
CA ARG A 16 6.19 -1.75 1.77
C ARG A 16 6.23 -1.16 3.17
N MET A 17 7.14 -1.62 4.03
CA MET A 17 7.31 -1.04 5.37
C MET A 17 7.78 0.42 5.32
N ALA A 18 8.65 0.76 4.37
CA ALA A 18 9.06 2.14 4.12
C ALA A 18 7.88 2.97 3.60
N ALA A 19 7.11 2.46 2.62
CA ALA A 19 5.92 3.12 2.10
C ALA A 19 4.87 3.38 3.19
N LEU A 20 4.58 2.39 4.04
CA LEU A 20 3.65 2.52 5.17
C LEU A 20 4.10 3.60 6.15
N ARG A 21 5.41 3.70 6.43
CA ARG A 21 5.97 4.77 7.28
C ARG A 21 5.88 6.14 6.63
N ALA A 22 6.00 6.21 5.30
CA ALA A 22 5.87 7.43 4.52
C ALA A 22 4.43 7.94 4.44
N LEU A 23 3.43 7.09 4.70
CA LEU A 23 2.03 7.53 4.72
C LEU A 23 1.79 8.62 5.79
N PRO A 24 0.89 9.58 5.50
CA PRO A 24 0.49 10.59 6.48
C PRO A 24 -0.18 9.96 7.71
N VAL A 25 -0.11 10.67 8.84
CA VAL A 25 -0.64 10.20 10.13
C VAL A 25 -2.14 9.91 10.06
N GLU A 26 -2.90 10.73 9.33
CA GLU A 26 -4.35 10.59 9.16
C GLU A 26 -4.71 9.27 8.50
N ILE A 27 -3.92 8.82 7.52
CA ILE A 27 -4.13 7.53 6.86
C ILE A 27 -3.75 6.40 7.79
N LYS A 28 -2.58 6.49 8.44
CA LYS A 28 -2.14 5.46 9.39
C LYS A 28 -3.15 5.22 10.51
N GLN A 29 -3.89 6.24 10.95
CA GLN A 29 -4.96 6.10 11.93
C GLN A 29 -6.25 5.46 11.38
N GLN A 30 -6.49 5.55 10.07
CA GLN A 30 -7.61 4.90 9.39
C GLN A 30 -7.30 3.45 9.00
N LEU A 31 -6.02 3.05 8.98
CA LEU A 31 -5.61 1.69 8.68
C LEU A 31 -5.86 0.76 9.88
N THR A 32 -6.48 -0.37 9.60
CA THR A 32 -6.63 -1.46 10.56
C THR A 32 -5.39 -2.35 10.58
N GLY A 33 -5.20 -3.09 11.68
CA GLY A 33 -4.08 -4.03 11.79
C GLY A 33 -4.09 -5.12 10.72
N GLU A 34 -5.27 -5.49 10.20
CA GLU A 34 -5.41 -6.42 9.06
C GLU A 34 -4.92 -5.79 7.76
N GLU A 35 -5.35 -4.57 7.45
CA GLU A 35 -4.91 -3.83 6.26
C GLU A 35 -3.40 -3.58 6.28
N VAL A 36 -2.84 -3.22 7.43
CA VAL A 36 -1.39 -3.03 7.59
C VAL A 36 -0.65 -4.35 7.36
N ARG A 37 -1.14 -5.47 7.90
CA ARG A 37 -0.53 -6.78 7.67
C ARG A 37 -0.57 -7.15 6.20
N ALA A 38 -1.74 -7.06 5.56
CA ALA A 38 -1.90 -7.37 4.15
C ALA A 38 -0.97 -6.48 3.28
N PHE A 39 -0.88 -5.19 3.62
CA PHE A 39 0.02 -4.26 2.96
C PHE A 39 1.50 -4.62 3.16
N LEU A 40 1.90 -5.11 4.33
CA LEU A 40 3.30 -5.47 4.59
C LEU A 40 3.69 -6.83 4.02
N HIS A 41 2.74 -7.76 3.90
CA HIS A 41 2.99 -9.13 3.46
C HIS A 41 2.83 -9.35 1.95
N SER A 42 2.69 -8.27 1.17
CA SER A 42 2.40 -8.35 -0.27
C SER A 42 1.16 -9.22 -0.57
N GLU A 43 0.20 -9.22 0.36
CA GLU A 43 -1.09 -9.85 0.13
C GLU A 43 -1.95 -8.95 -0.75
N GLU A 44 -3.04 -9.52 -1.26
CA GLU A 44 -4.06 -8.77 -1.99
C GLU A 44 -4.60 -7.65 -1.08
N LEU A 45 -4.52 -6.40 -1.55
CA LEU A 45 -4.98 -5.26 -0.77
C LEU A 45 -6.52 -5.25 -0.83
N PRO A 46 -7.22 -5.26 0.32
CA PRO A 46 -8.67 -5.21 0.32
C PRO A 46 -9.15 -3.88 -0.29
N ASP A 47 -10.32 -3.88 -0.94
CA ASP A 47 -10.88 -2.68 -1.57
C ASP A 47 -10.94 -1.50 -0.59
N SER A 48 -11.32 -1.74 0.67
CA SER A 48 -11.35 -0.75 1.73
C SER A 48 -10.00 -0.03 1.97
N LEU A 49 -8.88 -0.72 1.75
CA LEU A 49 -7.54 -0.14 1.88
C LEU A 49 -7.18 0.68 0.65
N LEU A 50 -7.43 0.14 -0.54
CA LEU A 50 -7.23 0.85 -1.80
C LEU A 50 -8.05 2.15 -1.83
N GLU A 51 -9.29 2.11 -1.35
CA GLU A 51 -10.15 3.28 -1.23
C GLU A 51 -9.59 4.38 -0.34
N LYS A 52 -8.85 4.04 0.72
CA LYS A 52 -8.17 5.01 1.60
C LYS A 52 -6.91 5.57 0.94
N LEU A 53 -6.18 4.72 0.23
CA LEU A 53 -4.91 5.07 -0.41
C LEU A 53 -5.08 5.73 -1.77
N LYS A 54 -6.26 5.66 -2.42
CA LYS A 54 -6.48 6.19 -3.79
C LYS A 54 -6.11 7.67 -3.95
N ASP A 55 -6.24 8.46 -2.89
CA ASP A 55 -5.89 9.89 -2.87
C ASP A 55 -4.37 10.11 -2.74
N TYR A 56 -3.64 9.10 -2.25
CA TYR A 56 -2.20 9.13 -1.95
C TYR A 56 -1.35 8.33 -2.92
N LEU A 57 -1.96 7.39 -3.65
CA LEU A 57 -1.38 6.74 -4.81
C LEU A 57 -1.37 7.78 -5.92
N VAL A 58 -0.39 8.69 -5.85
CA VAL A 58 -0.12 9.64 -6.92
C VAL A 58 0.25 8.81 -8.14
N ASP A 59 -0.69 8.72 -9.09
CA ASP A 59 -0.40 8.21 -10.40
C ASP A 59 0.74 9.07 -10.96
N GLU A 60 1.92 8.47 -11.18
CA GLU A 60 3.13 9.14 -11.69
C GLU A 60 2.95 9.62 -13.16
N ARG A 61 1.75 10.05 -13.55
CA ARG A 61 1.39 10.57 -14.88
C ARG A 61 0.84 11.99 -14.85
N SER A 62 0.89 12.67 -13.70
CA SER A 62 0.43 14.07 -13.57
C SER A 62 1.55 15.02 -13.17
N SER A 63 2.73 14.92 -13.78
CA SER A 63 3.74 15.96 -13.69
C SER A 63 4.68 15.88 -14.90
N GLY A 64 4.47 16.77 -15.89
CA GLY A 64 5.48 17.09 -16.90
C GLY A 64 5.04 17.01 -18.36
N GLN A 65 4.03 17.76 -18.77
CA GLN A 65 4.13 18.44 -20.07
C GLN A 65 3.84 19.92 -19.85
N ASP A 66 4.89 20.58 -19.37
CA ASP A 66 5.10 22.02 -19.38
C ASP A 66 4.88 22.52 -20.82
N ALA A 67 3.88 23.37 -21.00
CA ALA A 67 3.66 24.11 -22.23
C ALA A 67 4.37 25.45 -22.07
N GLY A 68 5.46 25.63 -22.81
CA GLY A 68 6.20 26.88 -22.98
C GLY A 68 6.72 26.99 -24.40
#